data_AF-A0A926CMQ7-F1
#
_entry.id   AF-A0A926CMQ7-F1
#
_cell.length_a   1.000
_cell.length_b   1.000
_cell.length_c   1.000
_cell.angle_alpha   90.00
_cell.angle_beta   90.00
_cell.angle_gamma   90.00
#
_symmetry.space_group_name_H-M   'P 1'
#
loop_
_entity.id
_entity.type
_entity.pdbx_description
1 polymer ?
#
loop_
_entity_poly.entity_id
_entity_poly.type
_entity_poly.pdbx_seq_one_letter_code
_entity_poly.pdbx_strand_id
1 'polypeptide(L)'
;MWQFLEHWPDLQSAQKASRQKLKAFLKKDARSCPADVDEFIQQVREAIPATKDRAVVASAALFVQELVCQLQVLRNTIHKYEKQIEAIAQQHPDFPIV
;
A
#
# COMPACT_ATOMS: atom_id res chain seq x y z
N MET A 1 -1.80 -2.03 1.98
CA MET A 1 -2.74 -1.58 0.91
C MET A 1 -1.93 -0.89 -0.17
N TRP A 2 -1.05 0.07 0.14
CA TRP A 2 -0.07 0.59 -0.83
C TRP A 2 0.80 -0.54 -1.45
N GLN A 3 1.19 -1.55 -0.68
CA GLN A 3 1.90 -2.75 -1.18
C GLN A 3 1.10 -3.54 -2.25
N PHE A 4 -0.23 -3.44 -2.26
CA PHE A 4 -1.05 -4.07 -3.29
C PHE A 4 -0.77 -3.43 -4.66
N LEU A 5 -0.65 -2.11 -4.69
CA LEU A 5 -0.40 -1.34 -5.91
C LEU A 5 1.03 -1.53 -6.47
N GLU A 6 1.96 -2.02 -5.66
CA GLU A 6 3.30 -2.43 -6.15
C GLU A 6 3.22 -3.68 -7.02
N HIS A 7 2.38 -4.63 -6.63
CA HIS A 7 2.23 -5.89 -7.35
C HIS A 7 1.20 -5.83 -8.46
N TRP A 8 0.16 -5.01 -8.29
CA TRP A 8 -0.95 -4.87 -9.23
C TRP A 8 -1.30 -3.37 -9.41
N PRO A 9 -0.50 -2.63 -10.19
CA PRO A 9 -0.65 -1.18 -10.35
C PRO A 9 -1.85 -0.78 -11.23
N ASP A 10 -2.36 -1.72 -12.03
CA ASP A 10 -3.51 -1.53 -12.91
C ASP A 10 -4.58 -2.61 -12.68
N LEU A 11 -5.82 -2.26 -13.03
CA LEU A 11 -6.97 -3.15 -12.81
C LEU A 11 -6.83 -4.49 -13.56
N GLN A 12 -6.26 -4.49 -14.75
CA GLN A 12 -6.13 -5.70 -15.56
C GLN A 12 -5.16 -6.69 -14.91
N SER A 13 -4.04 -6.22 -14.36
CA SER A 13 -3.09 -7.06 -13.63
C SER A 13 -3.72 -7.68 -12.37
N ALA A 14 -4.52 -6.91 -11.63
CA ALA A 14 -5.26 -7.37 -10.45
C ALA A 14 -6.32 -8.41 -10.82
N GLN A 15 -7.08 -8.16 -11.90
CA GLN A 15 -8.07 -9.10 -12.43
C GLN A 15 -7.45 -10.38 -12.97
N LYS A 16 -6.23 -10.34 -13.54
CA LYS A 16 -5.55 -11.55 -14.02
C LYS A 16 -4.96 -12.41 -12.91
N ALA A 17 -4.63 -11.85 -11.76
CA ALA A 17 -4.08 -12.59 -10.63
C ALA A 17 -5.06 -13.67 -10.16
N SER A 18 -4.59 -14.78 -9.56
CA SER A 18 -5.52 -15.78 -9.02
C SER A 18 -6.17 -15.28 -7.73
N ARG A 19 -7.44 -15.67 -7.49
CA ARG A 19 -8.14 -15.36 -6.24
C ARG A 19 -7.36 -15.79 -5.01
N GLN A 20 -6.71 -16.96 -5.06
CA GLN A 20 -5.87 -17.46 -3.97
C GLN A 20 -4.66 -16.56 -3.72
N LYS A 21 -3.98 -16.08 -4.76
CA LYS A 21 -2.84 -15.17 -4.63
C LYS A 21 -3.25 -13.83 -4.03
N LEU A 22 -4.35 -13.25 -4.49
CA LEU A 22 -4.90 -12.01 -3.94
C LEU A 22 -5.29 -12.18 -2.47
N LYS A 23 -5.99 -13.28 -2.13
CA LYS A 23 -6.42 -13.56 -0.75
C LYS A 23 -5.24 -13.78 0.19
N ALA A 24 -4.24 -14.54 -0.24
CA ALA A 24 -3.02 -14.77 0.54
C ALA A 24 -2.25 -13.46 0.78
N PHE A 25 -2.15 -12.62 -0.25
CA PHE A 25 -1.51 -11.32 -0.14
C PHE A 25 -2.26 -10.40 0.83
N LEU A 26 -3.56 -10.22 0.61
CA LEU A 26 -4.38 -9.33 1.44
C LEU A 26 -4.35 -9.76 2.90
N LYS A 27 -4.54 -11.06 3.20
CA LYS A 27 -4.48 -11.58 4.57
C LYS A 27 -3.13 -11.42 5.26
N LYS A 28 -2.03 -11.31 4.51
CA LYS A 28 -0.67 -11.13 5.07
C LYS A 28 -0.47 -9.71 5.61
N ASP A 29 -1.10 -8.71 4.99
CA ASP A 29 -0.99 -7.30 5.39
C ASP A 29 -2.19 -6.89 6.25
N ALA A 30 -2.24 -7.37 7.50
CA ALA A 30 -3.38 -7.15 8.42
C ALA A 30 -3.75 -5.68 8.64
N ARG A 31 -2.79 -4.75 8.52
CA ARG A 31 -3.00 -3.30 8.70
C ARG A 31 -3.74 -2.65 7.52
N SER A 32 -3.97 -3.40 6.48
CA SER A 32 -4.48 -2.92 5.20
C SER A 32 -5.40 -3.93 4.52
N CYS A 33 -5.78 -4.97 5.26
CA CYS A 33 -6.87 -5.85 4.87
C CYS A 33 -8.14 -5.01 4.74
N PRO A 34 -8.86 -5.10 3.62
CA PRO A 34 -10.26 -4.71 3.61
C PRO A 34 -11.03 -5.55 4.65
N ALA A 35 -12.11 -4.97 5.21
CA ALA A 35 -12.94 -5.63 6.21
C ALA A 35 -13.49 -6.98 5.70
N ASP A 36 -13.85 -7.04 4.42
CA ASP A 36 -14.16 -8.27 3.70
C ASP A 36 -13.25 -8.44 2.47
N VAL A 37 -12.33 -9.40 2.57
CA VAL A 37 -11.37 -9.74 1.50
C VAL A 37 -12.05 -10.39 0.30
N ASP A 38 -13.09 -11.19 0.53
CA ASP A 38 -13.78 -11.87 -0.57
C ASP A 38 -14.65 -10.89 -1.34
N GLU A 39 -15.32 -9.95 -0.65
CA GLU A 39 -16.06 -8.86 -1.29
C GLU A 39 -15.12 -7.96 -2.11
N PHE A 40 -13.99 -7.54 -1.55
CA PHE A 40 -13.02 -6.71 -2.27
C PHE A 40 -12.52 -7.40 -3.54
N ILE A 41 -12.18 -8.69 -3.46
CA ILE A 41 -11.75 -9.44 -4.65
C ILE A 41 -12.87 -9.47 -5.69
N GLN A 42 -14.13 -9.64 -5.28
CA GLN A 42 -15.27 -9.63 -6.20
C GLN A 42 -15.44 -8.26 -6.88
N GLN A 43 -15.34 -7.17 -6.13
CA GLN A 43 -15.38 -5.82 -6.68
C GLN A 43 -14.26 -5.58 -7.70
N VAL A 44 -13.05 -6.06 -7.44
CA VAL A 44 -11.94 -6.01 -8.43
C VAL A 44 -12.28 -6.78 -9.71
N ARG A 45 -12.98 -7.92 -9.61
CA ARG A 45 -13.39 -8.72 -10.77
C ARG A 45 -14.44 -8.03 -11.63
N GLU A 46 -15.40 -7.38 -10.98
CA GLU A 46 -16.55 -6.75 -11.63
C GLU A 46 -16.25 -5.32 -12.10
N ALA A 47 -15.19 -4.71 -11.57
CA ALA A 47 -14.80 -3.36 -11.93
C ALA A 47 -14.58 -3.19 -13.45
N ILE A 48 -15.13 -2.10 -13.96
CA ILE A 48 -15.03 -1.70 -15.36
C ILE A 48 -13.88 -0.69 -15.47
N PRO A 49 -12.92 -0.88 -16.39
CA PRO A 49 -11.84 0.08 -16.56
C PRO A 49 -12.37 1.43 -17.03
N ALA A 50 -11.93 2.51 -16.39
CA ALA A 50 -12.30 3.88 -16.77
C ALA A 50 -11.86 4.24 -18.20
N THR A 51 -10.76 3.64 -18.66
CA THR A 51 -10.29 3.74 -20.04
C THR A 51 -9.59 2.44 -20.45
N LYS A 52 -9.63 2.13 -21.74
CA LYS A 52 -8.88 1.02 -22.36
C LYS A 52 -7.67 1.49 -23.16
N ASP A 53 -7.41 2.81 -23.16
CA ASP A 53 -6.24 3.37 -23.83
C ASP A 53 -4.96 2.87 -23.16
N ARG A 54 -4.13 2.19 -23.94
CA ARG A 54 -2.92 1.54 -23.43
C ARG A 54 -1.88 2.54 -22.96
N ALA A 55 -1.72 3.68 -23.63
CA ALA A 55 -0.73 4.67 -23.28
C ALA A 55 -1.09 5.29 -21.92
N VAL A 56 -2.36 5.65 -21.74
CA VAL A 56 -2.88 6.21 -20.48
C VAL A 56 -2.71 5.23 -19.31
N VAL A 57 -3.12 3.97 -19.50
CA VAL A 57 -3.00 2.95 -18.43
C VAL A 57 -1.54 2.69 -18.08
N ALA A 58 -0.66 2.54 -19.07
CA ALA A 58 0.75 2.25 -18.83
C ALA A 58 1.45 3.42 -18.12
N SER A 59 1.22 4.67 -18.53
CA SER A 59 1.81 5.83 -17.86
C SER A 59 1.29 5.99 -16.43
N ALA A 60 0.00 5.76 -16.21
CA ALA A 60 -0.59 5.84 -14.87
C ALA A 60 -0.07 4.73 -13.95
N ALA A 61 0.05 3.50 -14.45
CA ALA A 61 0.61 2.38 -13.68
C ALA A 61 2.05 2.66 -13.24
N LEU A 62 2.89 3.18 -14.14
CA LEU A 62 4.25 3.60 -13.80
C LEU A 62 4.24 4.70 -12.73
N PHE A 63 3.41 5.73 -12.92
CA PHE A 63 3.31 6.84 -11.97
C PHE A 63 2.89 6.36 -10.57
N VAL A 64 1.92 5.44 -10.49
CA VAL A 64 1.49 4.82 -9.21
C VAL A 64 2.64 4.07 -8.55
N GLN A 65 3.43 3.29 -9.30
CA GLN A 65 4.57 2.57 -8.75
C GLN A 65 5.62 3.53 -8.17
N GLU A 66 5.94 4.60 -8.88
CA GLU A 66 6.90 5.61 -8.41
C GLU A 66 6.40 6.34 -7.16
N LEU A 67 5.11 6.68 -7.11
CA LEU A 67 4.50 7.26 -5.91
C LEU A 67 4.61 6.30 -4.72
N VAL A 68 4.37 5.01 -4.93
CA VAL A 68 4.51 4.03 -3.85
C VAL A 68 5.96 3.95 -3.36
N CYS A 69 6.94 3.95 -4.27
CA CYS A 69 8.36 4.01 -3.92
C CYS A 69 8.69 5.25 -3.06
N GLN A 70 8.21 6.42 -3.45
CA GLN A 70 8.40 7.66 -2.69
C GLN A 70 7.78 7.57 -1.29
N LEU A 71 6.55 7.02 -1.18
CA LEU A 71 5.89 6.82 0.12
C LEU A 71 6.67 5.86 1.02
N GLN A 72 7.27 4.80 0.47
CA GLN A 72 8.12 3.90 1.25
C GLN A 72 9.32 4.63 1.85
N VAL A 73 10.03 5.42 1.04
CA VAL A 73 11.20 6.20 1.49
C VAL A 73 10.79 7.20 2.57
N LEU A 74 9.68 7.92 2.36
CA LEU A 74 9.19 8.89 3.33
C LEU A 74 8.82 8.23 4.66
N ARG A 75 8.12 7.09 4.64
CA ARG A 75 7.75 6.36 5.86
C ARG A 75 8.97 5.85 6.64
N ASN A 76 9.96 5.32 5.94
CA ASN A 76 11.21 4.90 6.58
C ASN A 76 11.94 6.09 7.23
N THR A 77 11.89 7.24 6.55
CA THR A 77 12.47 8.49 7.06
C THR A 77 11.74 8.96 8.32
N ILE A 78 10.40 9.01 8.30
CA ILE A 78 9.59 9.34 9.49
C ILE A 78 9.92 8.43 10.66
N HIS A 79 9.97 7.11 10.43
CA HIS A 79 10.26 6.15 11.48
C HIS A 79 11.68 6.31 12.08
N LYS A 80 12.64 6.72 11.26
CA LYS A 80 13.98 7.08 11.75
C LYS A 80 13.93 8.30 12.68
N TYR A 81 13.16 9.33 12.31
CA TYR A 81 12.99 10.51 13.16
C TYR A 81 12.25 10.17 14.46
N GLU A 82 11.17 9.38 14.40
CA GLU A 82 10.44 8.92 15.59
C GLU A 82 11.37 8.27 16.62
N LYS A 83 12.22 7.34 16.17
CA LYS A 83 13.20 6.67 17.03
C LYS A 83 14.21 7.63 17.67
N GLN A 84 14.69 8.61 16.91
CA GLN A 84 15.64 9.60 17.43
C GLN A 84 14.98 10.53 18.45
N ILE A 85 13.76 10.98 18.14
CA ILE A 85 12.97 11.82 19.04
C ILE A 85 12.71 11.08 20.35
N GLU A 86 12.28 9.82 20.30
CA GLU A 86 12.03 9.01 21.49
C GLU A 86 13.30 8.81 22.32
N ALA A 87 14.43 8.51 21.68
CA ALA A 87 15.71 8.35 22.37
C ALA A 87 16.18 9.64 23.07
N ILE A 88 15.98 10.80 22.46
CA ILE A 88 16.32 12.11 23.05
C ILE A 88 15.33 12.47 24.15
N ALA A 89 14.03 12.24 23.93
CA ALA A 89 12.99 12.54 24.91
C ALA A 89 13.20 11.75 26.20
N GLN A 90 13.55 10.46 26.11
CA GLN A 90 13.83 9.60 27.28
C GLN A 90 15.02 10.08 28.13
N GLN A 91 15.94 10.86 27.55
CA GLN A 91 17.07 11.46 28.28
C GLN A 91 16.69 12.76 29.00
N HIS A 92 15.51 13.32 28.70
CA HIS A 92 15.07 14.56 29.30
C HIS A 92 14.62 14.34 30.74
N PRO A 93 15.04 15.19 31.71
CA PRO A 93 14.67 15.03 33.12
C PRO A 93 13.16 15.07 33.38
N ASP A 94 12.38 15.70 32.49
CA ASP A 94 10.92 15.79 32.60
C ASP A 94 10.16 14.63 31.94
N PHE A 95 10.85 13.71 31.25
CA PHE A 95 10.22 12.54 30.64
C PHE A 95 9.40 11.65 31.60
N PRO A 96 9.84 11.38 32.85
CA PRO A 96 9.08 10.54 33.78
C PRO A 96 7.86 11.24 34.42
N ILE A 97 7.60 12.51 34.10
CA ILE A 97 6.50 13.29 34.68
C ILE A 97 5.20 13.13 33.86
N VAL A 98 5.23 12.36 32.75
CA VAL A 98 4.11 12.13 31.82
C VAL A 98 3.45 10.78 32.04
#